data_AF-A0A9P3UX44-F1
#
_entry.id   AF-A0A9P3UX44-F1
#
_cell.length_a   1.000
_cell.length_b   1.000
_cell.length_c   1.000
_cell.angle_alpha   90.00
_cell.angle_beta   90.00
_cell.angle_gamma   90.00
#
_symmetry.space_group_name_H-M   'P 1'
#
loop_
_entity.id
_entity.type
_entity.pdbx_description
1 polymer ?
#
loop_
_entity_poly.entity_id
_entity_poly.type
_entity_poly.pdbx_seq_one_letter_code
_entity_poly.pdbx_strand_id
1 'polypeptide(L)'
;MARLLSYILPSAFWSLVAHGSLLGADPATTCTSLKTRLHLENTTILSTTHVVAPVNVSTPKGCFPEALVSSPICRVQFVVNTTSTSAVFAEAWLPDTWYGRFLAVGNGGLGGCVDYQNIDYGTSLHFATCWADLAPQRQVR
;
A
#
# COMPACT_ATOMS: atom_id res chain seq x y z
N MET A 1 20.91 73.21 5.80
CA MET A 1 20.79 72.43 4.55
C MET A 1 20.80 70.96 4.91
N ALA A 2 19.74 70.26 4.52
CA ALA A 2 19.48 68.87 4.88
C ALA A 2 20.56 67.91 4.37
N ARG A 3 20.87 66.88 5.16
CA ARG A 3 20.95 65.49 4.69
C ARG A 3 20.88 64.55 5.90
N LEU A 4 19.71 63.94 6.03
CA LEU A 4 19.47 62.72 6.79
C LEU A 4 20.35 61.60 6.23
N LEU A 5 20.92 60.75 7.10
CA LEU A 5 20.46 59.38 7.31
C LEU A 5 21.48 58.63 8.16
N SER A 6 20.93 57.97 9.16
CA SER A 6 21.58 57.29 10.26
C SER A 6 21.40 55.78 10.12
N TYR A 7 22.32 55.06 10.78
CA TYR A 7 22.17 53.73 11.39
C TYR A 7 22.76 52.47 10.71
N ILE A 8 23.82 51.98 11.37
CA ILE A 8 23.99 50.64 11.98
C ILE A 8 24.20 49.42 11.05
N LEU A 9 25.47 49.01 10.94
CA LEU A 9 26.11 47.73 11.39
C LEU A 9 25.42 46.36 11.15
N PRO A 10 26.20 45.27 11.07
CA PRO A 10 26.22 44.32 9.96
C PRO A 10 25.63 42.95 10.33
N SER A 11 24.88 42.32 9.43
CA SER A 11 24.53 40.91 9.58
C SER A 11 23.81 40.38 8.33
N ALA A 12 24.50 39.54 7.56
CA ALA A 12 23.84 38.61 6.66
C ALA A 12 24.58 37.26 6.72
N PHE A 13 24.60 36.68 7.93
CA PHE A 13 24.70 35.23 8.05
C PHE A 13 23.43 34.65 7.43
N TRP A 14 23.53 34.18 6.19
CA TRP A 14 22.51 33.33 5.61
C TRP A 14 22.57 31.99 6.34
N SER A 15 21.83 31.87 7.44
CA SER A 15 21.61 30.60 8.10
C SER A 15 20.93 29.67 7.09
N LEU A 16 21.63 28.61 6.69
CA LEU A 16 21.04 27.42 6.10
C LEU A 16 20.06 26.83 7.13
N VAL A 17 18.78 27.18 7.01
CA VAL A 17 17.72 26.42 7.67
C VAL A 17 17.61 25.10 6.91
N ALA A 18 18.37 24.11 7.36
CA ALA A 18 18.07 22.72 7.07
C ALA A 18 16.68 22.45 7.64
N HIS A 19 15.69 22.35 6.76
CA HIS A 19 14.37 21.88 7.12
C HIS A 19 14.53 20.40 7.45
N GLY A 20 14.74 20.10 8.73
CA GLY A 20 14.60 18.75 9.24
C GLY A 20 13.18 18.30 8.96
N SER A 21 13.01 17.41 7.98
CA SER A 21 11.75 16.74 7.71
C SER A 21 11.30 16.08 9.01
N LEU A 22 10.11 16.45 9.49
CA LEU A 22 9.43 15.71 10.54
C LEU A 22 9.39 14.25 10.12
N LEU A 23 9.90 13.36 10.97
CA LEU A 23 10.10 11.93 10.75
C LEU A 23 8.76 11.18 10.59
N GLY A 24 8.08 11.41 9.47
CA GLY A 24 7.11 10.46 8.92
C GLY A 24 7.87 9.52 7.99
N ALA A 25 7.80 8.21 8.23
CA ALA A 25 8.32 7.26 7.27
C ALA A 25 7.55 7.42 5.95
N ASP A 26 8.27 7.56 4.83
CA ASP A 26 7.68 7.63 3.50
C ASP A 26 6.77 6.39 3.26
N PRO A 27 5.50 6.57 2.85
CA PRO A 27 4.57 5.46 2.62
C PRO A 27 5.11 4.43 1.62
N ALA A 28 5.82 4.87 0.59
CA ALA A 28 6.41 3.98 -0.41
C ALA A 28 7.53 3.12 0.17
N THR A 29 8.44 3.72 0.94
CA THR A 29 9.51 3.02 1.67
C THR A 29 8.93 2.05 2.72
N THR A 30 7.89 2.48 3.44
CA THR A 30 7.23 1.64 4.44
C THR A 30 6.55 0.45 3.78
N CYS A 31 5.85 0.65 2.67
CA CYS A 31 5.21 -0.43 1.92
C CYS A 31 6.22 -1.43 1.37
N THR A 32 7.24 -0.97 0.65
CA THR A 32 8.23 -1.84 0.00
C THR A 32 9.03 -2.68 1.01
N SER A 33 9.28 -2.13 2.19
CA SER A 33 9.95 -2.85 3.27
C SER A 33 9.14 -4.03 3.84
N LEU A 34 7.81 -4.08 3.65
CA LEU A 34 7.00 -5.20 4.13
C LEU A 34 7.42 -6.52 3.48
N LYS A 35 7.94 -6.49 2.25
CA LYS A 35 8.44 -7.68 1.56
C LYS A 35 9.48 -8.45 2.38
N THR A 36 10.32 -7.75 3.14
CA THR A 36 11.38 -8.36 3.94
C THR A 36 11.06 -8.40 5.44
N ARG A 37 10.19 -7.50 5.93
CA ARG A 37 9.86 -7.41 7.36
C ARG A 37 8.68 -8.28 7.77
N LEU A 38 7.77 -8.58 6.85
CA LEU A 38 6.57 -9.35 7.15
C LEU A 38 6.88 -10.85 7.06
N HIS A 39 7.02 -11.47 8.21
CA HIS A 39 7.14 -12.92 8.36
C HIS A 39 5.86 -13.49 8.95
N LEU A 40 5.18 -14.31 8.16
CA LEU A 40 3.95 -14.99 8.56
C LEU A 40 4.14 -16.50 8.34
N GLU A 41 3.54 -17.31 9.21
CA GLU A 41 3.62 -18.75 9.10
C GLU A 41 3.02 -19.23 7.77
N ASN A 42 3.66 -20.21 7.13
CA ASN A 42 3.20 -20.81 5.88
C ASN A 42 2.91 -19.81 4.76
N THR A 43 3.52 -18.62 4.81
CA THR A 43 3.19 -17.51 3.92
C THR A 43 4.43 -17.02 3.19
N THR A 44 4.31 -16.87 1.88
CA THR A 44 5.32 -16.25 1.02
C THR A 44 4.78 -14.94 0.50
N ILE A 45 5.38 -13.82 0.91
CA ILE A 45 5.08 -12.51 0.30
C ILE A 45 5.62 -12.54 -1.12
N LEU A 46 4.79 -12.25 -2.13
CA LEU A 46 5.16 -12.23 -3.54
C LEU A 46 5.62 -10.83 -3.98
N SER A 47 4.86 -9.80 -3.60
CA SER A 47 5.16 -8.41 -3.94
C SER A 47 4.57 -7.46 -2.89
N THR A 48 5.21 -6.31 -2.75
CA THR A 48 4.69 -5.17 -1.96
C THR A 48 4.94 -3.92 -2.76
N THR A 49 3.88 -3.27 -3.22
CA THR A 49 3.96 -2.14 -4.12
C THR A 49 3.11 -1.00 -3.58
N HIS A 50 3.71 0.16 -3.39
CA HIS A 50 2.94 1.37 -3.11
C HIS A 50 2.31 1.86 -4.39
N VAL A 51 1.00 2.09 -4.35
CA VAL A 51 0.20 2.54 -5.48
C VAL A 51 -0.34 3.92 -5.13
N VAL A 52 0.08 4.91 -5.92
CA VAL A 52 -0.46 6.26 -5.84
C VAL A 52 -1.77 6.29 -6.63
N ALA A 53 -2.84 6.80 -6.02
CA ALA A 53 -4.15 6.90 -6.63
C ALA A 53 -4.46 8.30 -7.17
N PRO A 54 -5.40 8.45 -8.12
CA PRO A 54 -6.14 7.38 -8.78
C PRO A 54 -5.38 6.75 -9.96
N VAL A 55 -5.39 5.41 -10.06
CA VAL A 55 -4.73 4.69 -11.18
C VAL A 55 -5.35 3.31 -11.41
N ASN A 56 -5.33 2.83 -12.64
CA ASN A 56 -5.63 1.43 -12.95
C ASN A 56 -4.39 0.56 -12.76
N VAL A 57 -4.53 -0.56 -12.07
CA VAL A 57 -3.47 -1.55 -11.87
C VAL A 57 -3.81 -2.86 -12.55
N SER A 58 -2.80 -3.56 -13.06
CA SER A 58 -2.99 -4.90 -13.62
C SER A 58 -3.36 -5.91 -12.53
N THR A 59 -4.27 -6.82 -12.87
CA THR A 59 -4.85 -7.83 -11.97
C THR A 59 -4.80 -9.22 -12.61
N PRO A 60 -3.63 -9.87 -12.66
CA PRO A 60 -3.41 -11.16 -13.35
C PRO A 60 -4.21 -12.35 -12.76
N LYS A 61 -4.86 -12.16 -11.61
CA LYS A 61 -5.78 -13.12 -10.97
C LYS A 61 -7.18 -12.52 -10.69
N GLY A 62 -7.46 -11.36 -11.27
CA GLY A 62 -8.75 -10.68 -11.15
C GLY A 62 -9.77 -11.24 -12.12
N CYS A 63 -11.04 -10.95 -11.85
CA CYS A 63 -12.11 -11.25 -12.79
C CYS A 63 -12.00 -10.39 -14.06
N PHE A 64 -11.25 -9.29 -13.97
CA PHE A 64 -10.91 -8.36 -15.03
C PHE A 64 -9.38 -8.17 -15.08
N PRO A 65 -8.81 -7.75 -16.22
CA PRO A 65 -7.36 -7.59 -16.39
C PRO A 65 -6.79 -6.37 -15.68
N GLU A 66 -7.65 -5.40 -15.35
CA GLU A 66 -7.29 -4.19 -14.60
C GLU A 66 -8.35 -3.89 -13.53
N ALA A 67 -7.93 -3.17 -12.50
CA ALA A 67 -8.82 -2.60 -11.49
C ALA A 67 -8.40 -1.17 -11.14
N LEU A 68 -9.39 -0.33 -10.85
CA LEU A 68 -9.17 1.01 -10.32
C LEU A 68 -8.69 0.91 -8.87
N VAL A 69 -7.67 1.68 -8.54
CA VAL A 69 -7.26 2.03 -7.18
C VAL A 69 -7.65 3.49 -6.97
N SER A 70 -8.68 3.74 -6.17
CA SER A 70 -9.27 5.06 -5.96
C SER A 70 -8.62 5.85 -4.82
N SER A 71 -7.90 5.19 -3.91
CA SER A 71 -7.17 5.81 -2.80
C SER A 71 -5.74 5.28 -2.70
N PRO A 72 -4.75 6.06 -2.21
CA PRO A 72 -3.37 5.59 -2.08
C PRO A 72 -3.25 4.39 -1.14
N ILE A 73 -2.53 3.35 -1.58
CA ILE A 73 -2.42 2.08 -0.86
C ILE A 73 -1.00 1.51 -0.89
N CYS A 74 -0.70 0.68 0.09
CA CYS A 74 0.25 -0.41 -0.04
C CYS A 74 -0.46 -1.69 -0.47
N ARG A 75 -0.18 -2.15 -1.69
CA ARG A 75 -0.66 -3.40 -2.27
C ARG A 75 0.29 -4.54 -1.90
N VAL A 76 -0.19 -5.52 -1.15
CA VAL A 76 0.58 -6.68 -0.68
C VAL A 76 -0.01 -7.95 -1.29
N GLN A 77 0.76 -8.65 -2.11
CA GLN A 77 0.35 -9.92 -2.71
C GLN A 77 1.15 -11.05 -2.07
N PHE A 78 0.48 -12.14 -1.69
CA PHE A 78 1.11 -13.24 -0.98
C PHE A 78 0.42 -14.57 -1.26
N VAL A 79 1.12 -15.66 -0.97
CA VAL A 79 0.58 -17.02 -1.03
C VAL A 79 0.65 -17.63 0.35
N VAL A 80 -0.43 -18.27 0.76
CA VAL A 80 -0.51 -19.02 2.02
C VAL A 80 -0.67 -20.50 1.70
N ASN A 81 0.25 -21.32 2.20
CA ASN A 81 0.18 -22.77 2.10
C ASN A 81 -0.81 -23.29 3.15
N THR A 82 -1.95 -23.80 2.68
CA THR A 82 -3.03 -24.29 3.57
C THR A 82 -2.85 -25.76 3.93
N THR A 83 -2.21 -26.54 3.05
CA THR A 83 -1.78 -27.93 3.30
C THR A 83 -0.48 -28.20 2.54
N SER A 84 0.06 -29.42 2.64
CA SER A 84 1.23 -29.86 1.86
C SER A 84 0.99 -29.88 0.34
N THR A 85 -0.26 -29.86 -0.12
CA THR A 85 -0.61 -29.95 -1.55
C THR A 85 -1.48 -28.79 -2.05
N SER A 86 -1.88 -27.85 -1.18
CA SER A 86 -2.74 -26.72 -1.53
C SER A 86 -2.19 -25.38 -1.08
N ALA A 87 -2.41 -24.34 -1.88
CA ALA A 87 -2.12 -22.95 -1.56
C ALA A 87 -3.30 -22.06 -1.92
N VAL A 88 -3.41 -20.91 -1.24
CA VAL A 88 -4.29 -19.82 -1.64
C VAL A 88 -3.44 -18.60 -1.97
N PHE A 89 -3.80 -17.93 -3.07
CA PHE A 89 -3.30 -16.59 -3.35
C PHE A 89 -4.18 -15.60 -2.61
N ALA A 90 -3.56 -14.66 -1.91
CA ALA A 90 -4.26 -13.61 -1.20
C ALA A 90 -3.62 -12.26 -1.49
N GLU A 91 -4.45 -11.23 -1.38
CA GLU A 91 -4.04 -9.87 -1.60
C GLU A 91 -4.64 -8.96 -0.52
N ALA A 92 -3.84 -8.03 -0.02
CA ALA A 92 -4.26 -7.03 0.95
C ALA A 92 -3.94 -5.63 0.41
N TRP A 93 -4.92 -4.73 0.46
CA TRP A 93 -4.78 -3.31 0.19
C TRP A 93 -4.82 -2.57 1.52
N LEU A 94 -3.66 -2.03 1.91
CA LEU A 94 -3.51 -1.27 3.14
C LEU A 94 -3.54 0.22 2.78
N PRO A 95 -4.53 1.00 3.21
CA PRO A 95 -4.61 2.40 2.84
C PRO A 95 -3.52 3.21 3.57
N ASP A 96 -2.96 4.21 2.89
CA ASP A 96 -1.99 5.13 3.51
C ASP A 96 -2.60 5.84 4.73
N THR A 97 -3.89 6.16 4.64
CA THR A 97 -4.70 6.64 5.77
C THR A 97 -5.58 5.50 6.26
N TRP A 98 -5.26 4.93 7.43
CA TRP A 98 -5.99 3.82 8.02
C TRP A 98 -6.73 4.23 9.30
N TYR A 99 -8.02 3.90 9.39
CA TYR A 99 -8.85 4.21 10.56
C TYR A 99 -8.94 3.06 11.57
N GLY A 100 -7.98 2.13 11.55
CA GLY A 100 -7.92 1.03 12.51
C GLY A 100 -8.92 -0.10 12.25
N ARG A 101 -9.57 -0.12 11.08
CA ARG A 101 -10.59 -1.12 10.73
C ARG A 101 -10.09 -2.08 9.66
N PHE A 102 -10.49 -3.33 9.78
CA PHE A 102 -10.15 -4.39 8.83
C PHE A 102 -11.41 -4.90 8.14
N LEU A 103 -11.30 -5.21 6.85
CA LEU A 103 -12.38 -5.79 6.05
C LEU A 103 -11.84 -7.00 5.28
N ALA A 104 -12.40 -8.17 5.53
CA ALA A 104 -12.17 -9.34 4.69
C ALA A 104 -13.32 -9.45 3.68
N VAL A 105 -12.98 -9.46 2.40
CA VAL A 105 -13.96 -9.63 1.33
C VAL A 105 -14.11 -11.11 1.02
N GLY A 106 -15.35 -11.58 0.91
CA GLY A 106 -15.69 -12.95 0.56
C GLY A 106 -15.73 -13.17 -0.96
N ASN A 107 -15.78 -14.43 -1.38
CA ASN A 107 -15.92 -14.80 -2.79
C ASN A 107 -17.39 -15.01 -3.17
N GLY A 108 -17.73 -14.95 -4.46
CA GLY A 108 -19.03 -15.30 -5.01
C GLY A 108 -18.98 -16.49 -5.98
N GLY A 109 -20.10 -17.21 -6.12
CA GLY A 109 -20.23 -18.33 -7.07
C GLY A 109 -19.32 -19.52 -6.74
N LEU A 110 -18.73 -20.15 -7.76
CA LEU A 110 -17.78 -21.27 -7.61
C LEU A 110 -16.35 -20.82 -7.26
N GLY A 111 -16.13 -19.53 -7.00
CA GLY A 111 -14.82 -18.95 -6.69
C GLY A 111 -13.87 -18.95 -7.89
N GLY A 112 -12.76 -18.21 -7.78
CA GLY A 112 -11.64 -18.32 -8.73
C GLY A 112 -11.11 -17.03 -9.33
N CYS A 113 -11.62 -15.88 -8.91
CA CYS A 113 -11.02 -14.61 -9.26
C CYS A 113 -11.19 -13.60 -8.12
N VAL A 114 -10.20 -12.73 -7.99
CA VAL A 114 -10.20 -11.65 -7.00
C VAL A 114 -11.14 -10.53 -7.49
N ASP A 115 -12.14 -10.16 -6.69
CA ASP A 115 -12.97 -8.99 -6.97
C ASP A 115 -12.36 -7.74 -6.32
N TYR A 116 -11.54 -7.10 -7.14
CA TYR A 116 -10.85 -5.86 -6.83
C TYR A 116 -11.78 -4.66 -6.68
N GLN A 117 -13.03 -4.71 -7.18
CA GLN A 117 -13.97 -3.61 -7.01
C GLN A 117 -14.38 -3.49 -5.54
N ASN A 118 -14.65 -4.63 -4.89
CA ASN A 118 -14.96 -4.64 -3.46
C ASN A 118 -13.73 -4.36 -2.58
N ILE A 119 -12.53 -4.75 -3.02
CA ILE A 119 -11.28 -4.37 -2.33
C ILE A 119 -11.07 -2.85 -2.39
N ASP A 120 -11.22 -2.25 -3.58
CA ASP A 120 -11.09 -0.80 -3.76
C ASP A 120 -12.15 -0.07 -2.94
N TYR A 121 -13.41 -0.52 -2.99
CA TYR A 121 -14.50 0.07 -2.21
C TYR A 121 -14.18 0.08 -0.71
N GLY A 122 -13.77 -1.07 -0.13
CA GLY A 122 -13.38 -1.13 1.28
C GLY A 122 -12.21 -0.22 1.61
N THR A 123 -11.21 -0.19 0.74
CA THR A 123 -9.99 0.59 0.99
C THR A 123 -10.22 2.10 0.84
N SER A 124 -11.11 2.51 -0.07
CA SER A 124 -11.57 3.91 -0.22
C SER A 124 -12.26 4.44 1.04
N LEU A 125 -12.80 3.55 1.87
CA LEU A 125 -13.41 3.85 3.17
C LEU A 125 -12.41 3.70 4.33
N HIS A 126 -11.11 3.68 4.04
CA HIS A 126 -10.01 3.57 5.02
C HIS A 126 -9.99 2.26 5.81
N PHE A 127 -10.53 1.17 5.26
CA PHE A 127 -10.29 -0.18 5.79
C PHE A 127 -9.01 -0.77 5.22
N ALA A 128 -8.25 -1.49 6.05
CA ALA A 128 -7.29 -2.46 5.56
C ALA A 128 -8.07 -3.65 5.00
N THR A 129 -8.09 -3.80 3.68
CA THR A 129 -9.00 -4.73 3.00
C THR A 129 -8.22 -5.91 2.42
N CYS A 130 -8.67 -7.14 2.66
CA CYS A 130 -8.03 -8.33 2.09
C CYS A 130 -9.01 -9.22 1.34
N TRP A 131 -8.45 -10.00 0.42
CA TRP A 131 -9.15 -11.02 -0.35
C TRP A 131 -8.26 -12.27 -0.47
N ALA A 132 -8.87 -13.46 -0.47
CA ALA A 132 -8.20 -14.71 -0.82
C ALA A 132 -8.93 -15.42 -1.96
N ASP A 133 -8.19 -15.83 -2.99
CA ASP A 133 -8.68 -16.67 -4.08
C ASP A 133 -8.96 -18.09 -3.56
N LEU A 134 -10.13 -18.63 -3.92
CA LEU A 134 -10.54 -20.00 -3.60
C LEU A 134 -10.24 -21.01 -4.71
N ALA A 135 -9.74 -20.58 -5.88
CA ALA A 135 -9.31 -21.51 -6.91
C ALA A 135 -8.13 -22.37 -6.40
N PRO A 136 -8.19 -23.70 -6.57
CA PRO A 136 -7.09 -24.59 -6.21
C PRO A 136 -5.81 -24.20 -6.93
N GLN A 137 -4.86 -23.59 -6.22
CA GLN A 137 -3.51 -23.38 -6.72
C GLN A 137 -2.69 -24.63 -6.37
N ARG A 138 -2.14 -25.32 -7.39
CA ARG A 138 -1.09 -26.30 -7.13
C ARG A 138 0.15 -25.54 -6.65
N GLN A 139 0.75 -26.02 -5.56
CA GLN A 139 2.05 -25.56 -5.08
C GLN A 139 3.04 -25.53 -6.26
N VAL A 140 3.59 -24.36 -6.59
CA VAL A 140 4.77 -24.27 -7.46
C VAL A 140 5.94 -24.63 -6.55
N ARG A 141 6.35 -25.91 -6.63
CA ARG A 141 7.52 -26.40 -5.89
C ARG A 141 8.79 -25.73 -6.39
#